data_AF-A0A7Y6RGP3-F1
#
_entry.id   AF-A0A7Y6RGP3-F1
#
_cell.length_a   1.000
_cell.length_b   1.000
_cell.length_c   1.000
_cell.angle_alpha   90.00
_cell.angle_beta   90.00
_cell.angle_gamma   90.00
#
_symmetry.space_group_name_H-M   'P 1'
#
loop_
_entity.id
_entity.type
_entity.pdbx_description
1 polymer ?
#
loop_
_entity_poly.entity_id
_entity_poly.type
_entity_poly.pdbx_seq_one_letter_code
_entity_poly.pdbx_strand_id
1 'polypeptide(L)'
;MCGTAKRLSGEYPKKEPTANLLEAGAYWAEASIGHPNLVKEDLAALGISLGGELAEEAEAENAEPDVFDVLPENWQAVETFLRCSRQWLFRGMEGCREGLDVKAVISVLSLYRLPPEQQLERLDQVQLIERGALSVMNQTRN
;
A
#
# COMPACT_ATOMS: atom_id res chain seq x y z
N MET A 1 -15.57 39.02 -18.86
CA MET A 1 -16.36 37.78 -18.87
C MET A 1 -15.43 36.64 -18.45
N CYS A 2 -15.49 36.27 -17.18
CA CYS A 2 -14.65 35.21 -16.60
C CYS A 2 -15.24 33.86 -16.99
N GLY A 3 -14.54 33.10 -17.83
CA GLY A 3 -14.96 31.77 -18.24
C GLY A 3 -14.84 30.80 -17.07
N THR A 4 -15.97 30.24 -16.66
CA THR A 4 -16.07 29.21 -15.63
C THR A 4 -15.38 27.93 -16.14
N ALA A 5 -14.24 27.57 -15.54
CA ALA A 5 -13.59 26.29 -15.81
C ALA A 5 -14.50 25.16 -15.30
N LYS A 6 -15.05 24.40 -16.25
CA LYS A 6 -15.87 23.23 -16.02
C LYS A 6 -14.98 22.15 -15.40
N ARG A 7 -15.31 21.71 -14.18
CA ARG A 7 -14.69 20.56 -13.51
C ARG A 7 -14.91 19.34 -14.41
N LEU A 8 -13.84 18.84 -15.05
CA LEU A 8 -13.87 17.58 -15.76
C LEU A 8 -13.78 16.47 -14.70
N SER A 9 -14.87 15.75 -14.50
CA SER A 9 -14.85 14.44 -13.84
C SER A 9 -13.96 13.52 -14.68
N GLY A 10 -12.72 13.33 -14.25
CA GLY A 10 -11.80 12.39 -14.90
C GLY A 10 -12.37 10.99 -14.80
N GLU A 11 -12.85 10.45 -15.92
CA GLU A 11 -13.03 9.02 -16.08
C GLU A 11 -11.64 8.39 -16.09
N TYR A 12 -11.23 7.83 -14.95
CA TYR A 12 -10.05 6.97 -14.91
C TYR A 12 -10.31 5.72 -15.74
N PRO A 13 -9.33 5.21 -16.51
CA PRO A 13 -9.49 3.95 -17.23
C PRO A 13 -9.87 2.86 -16.22
N LYS A 14 -10.94 2.11 -16.50
CA LYS A 14 -11.40 1.02 -15.63
C LYS A 14 -10.28 -0.01 -15.49
N LYS A 15 -9.62 -0.04 -14.33
CA LYS A 15 -8.66 -1.08 -13.99
C LYS A 15 -9.40 -2.41 -13.86
N GLU A 16 -8.78 -3.49 -14.32
CA GLU A 16 -9.30 -4.84 -14.06
C GLU A 16 -9.25 -5.12 -12.55
N PRO A 17 -10.29 -5.72 -11.94
CA PRO A 17 -10.35 -5.92 -10.48
C PRO A 17 -9.12 -6.65 -9.91
N THR A 18 -8.64 -7.67 -10.61
CA THR A 18 -7.43 -8.42 -10.22
C THR A 18 -6.16 -7.58 -10.27
N ALA A 19 -6.02 -6.72 -11.29
CA ALA A 19 -4.87 -5.83 -11.41
C ALA A 19 -4.88 -4.77 -10.30
N ASN A 20 -6.05 -4.23 -9.97
CA ASN A 20 -6.21 -3.28 -8.87
C ASN A 20 -5.77 -3.87 -7.51
N LEU A 21 -6.02 -5.15 -7.23
CA LEU A 21 -5.54 -5.81 -6.01
C LEU A 21 -4.01 -5.93 -5.95
N LEU A 22 -3.38 -6.31 -7.08
CA LEU A 22 -1.91 -6.42 -7.17
C LEU A 22 -1.25 -5.05 -6.96
N GLU A 23 -1.76 -4.03 -7.65
CA GLU A 23 -1.26 -2.67 -7.53
C GLU A 23 -1.49 -2.09 -6.13
N ALA A 24 -2.64 -2.38 -5.48
CA ALA A 24 -2.89 -1.97 -4.11
C ALA A 24 -1.84 -2.54 -3.14
N GLY A 25 -1.45 -3.81 -3.35
CA GLY A 25 -0.41 -4.45 -2.56
C GLY A 25 0.96 -3.82 -2.77
N ALA A 26 1.34 -3.57 -4.03
CA ALA A 26 2.60 -2.92 -4.37
C ALA A 26 2.67 -1.50 -3.75
N TYR A 27 1.62 -0.71 -3.96
CA TYR A 27 1.50 0.64 -3.40
C TYR A 27 1.57 0.65 -1.87
N TRP A 28 0.86 -0.27 -1.21
CA TRP A 28 0.95 -0.41 0.25
C TRP A 28 2.38 -0.74 0.71
N ALA A 29 3.08 -1.60 -0.01
CA ALA A 29 4.46 -1.97 0.31
C ALA A 29 5.43 -0.82 0.14
N GLU A 30 5.31 -0.04 -0.95
CA GLU A 30 6.11 1.16 -1.20
C GLU A 30 5.93 2.16 -0.06
N ALA A 31 4.68 2.49 0.29
CA ALA A 31 4.37 3.39 1.41
C ALA A 31 4.84 2.85 2.78
N SER A 32 5.01 1.53 2.91
CA SER A 32 5.46 0.89 4.15
C SER A 32 6.99 0.78 4.26
N ILE A 33 7.72 0.97 3.16
CA ILE A 33 9.18 1.10 3.20
C ILE A 33 9.46 2.47 3.79
N GLY A 34 9.89 2.50 5.05
CA GLY A 34 10.11 3.75 5.77
C GLY A 34 11.03 4.70 4.99
N HIS A 35 10.47 5.80 4.50
CA HIS A 35 11.22 6.94 4.02
C HIS A 35 11.63 7.81 5.22
N PRO A 36 12.82 8.41 5.19
CA PRO A 36 13.23 9.33 6.23
C PRO A 36 12.30 10.54 6.19
N ASN A 37 11.51 10.75 7.24
CA ASN A 37 10.63 11.91 7.36
C ASN A 37 11.47 13.17 7.59
N LEU A 38 11.62 13.99 6.56
CA LEU A 38 12.44 15.19 6.52
C LEU A 38 11.59 16.43 6.78
N VAL A 39 10.93 16.49 7.94
CA VAL A 39 10.19 17.69 8.37
C VAL A 39 11.16 18.87 8.48
N LYS A 40 11.04 19.83 7.55
CA LYS A 40 11.92 21.01 7.47
C LYS A 40 12.02 21.77 8.80
N GLU A 41 10.92 21.82 9.55
CA GLU A 41 10.82 22.47 10.86
C GLU A 41 11.64 21.75 11.93
N ASP A 42 11.57 20.41 12.00
CA ASP A 42 12.35 19.61 12.95
C ASP A 42 13.85 19.65 12.63
N LEU A 43 14.20 19.60 11.34
CA LEU A 43 15.59 19.70 10.89
C LEU A 43 16.19 21.08 11.19
N ALA A 44 15.41 22.16 10.99
CA ALA A 44 15.81 23.51 11.37
C ALA A 44 15.95 23.67 12.89
N ALA A 45 15.06 23.07 13.69
CA ALA A 45 15.17 23.06 15.15
C ALA A 45 16.45 22.34 15.65
N LEU A 46 16.92 21.35 14.90
CA LEU A 46 18.20 20.67 15.15
C LEU A 46 19.43 21.40 14.56
N GLY A 47 19.23 22.55 13.90
CA GLY A 47 20.32 23.33 13.29
C GLY A 47 20.88 22.71 12.00
N ILE A 48 20.13 21.81 11.35
CA ILE A 48 20.54 21.11 10.14
C ILE A 48 19.96 21.86 8.93
N SER A 49 20.83 22.35 8.04
CA SER A 49 20.43 22.89 6.74
C SER A 49 20.44 21.79 5.67
N LEU A 50 19.30 21.55 5.03
CA LEU A 50 19.18 20.70 3.85
C LEU A 50 19.79 21.40 2.61
N GLY A 51 20.52 20.66 1.79
CA GLY A 51 21.03 21.12 0.50
C GLY A 51 21.09 19.98 -0.51
N GLY A 52 21.07 20.31 -1.80
CA GLY A 52 21.09 19.31 -2.88
C GLY A 52 19.88 18.38 -2.86
N GLU A 53 20.09 17.10 -3.14
CA GLU A 53 19.07 16.04 -3.26
C GLU A 53 18.14 15.95 -2.03
N LEU A 54 18.68 16.16 -0.83
CA LEU A 54 17.89 16.10 0.40
C LEU A 54 16.84 17.23 0.48
N ALA A 55 17.13 18.41 -0.10
CA ALA A 55 16.17 19.51 -0.14
C ALA A 55 15.02 19.22 -1.12
N GLU A 56 15.30 18.50 -2.21
CA GLU A 56 14.29 18.05 -3.18
C GLU A 56 13.39 16.96 -2.58
N GLU A 57 13.96 16.00 -1.84
CA GLU A 57 13.20 14.98 -1.10
C GLU A 57 12.24 15.61 -0.08
N ALA A 58 12.71 16.60 0.70
CA ALA A 58 11.87 17.31 1.67
C ALA A 58 10.76 18.17 1.02
N GLU A 59 10.90 18.55 -0.25
CA GLU A 59 9.85 19.22 -1.01
C GLU A 59 8.82 18.22 -1.56
N ALA A 60 9.28 17.05 -2.01
CA ALA A 60 8.42 15.96 -2.45
C ALA A 60 7.55 15.43 -1.29
N GLU A 61 8.09 15.32 -0.07
CA GLU A 61 7.31 14.93 1.11
C GLU A 61 6.24 15.95 1.54
N ASN A 62 6.40 17.23 1.15
CA ASN A 62 5.39 18.27 1.37
C ASN A 62 4.31 18.31 0.27
N ALA A 63 4.41 17.47 -0.76
CA ALA A 63 3.37 17.35 -1.77
C ALA A 63 2.07 16.79 -1.16
N GLU A 64 0.94 16.97 -1.86
CA GLU A 64 -0.31 16.30 -1.49
C GLU A 64 -0.07 14.80 -1.36
N PRO A 65 -0.69 14.13 -0.38
CA PRO A 65 -0.49 12.71 -0.17
C PRO A 65 -0.84 11.98 -1.47
N ASP A 66 0.10 11.20 -1.99
CA ASP A 66 -0.20 10.25 -3.05
C ASP A 66 -1.29 9.31 -2.50
N VAL A 67 -2.37 9.09 -3.24
CA VAL A 67 -3.50 8.24 -2.80
C VAL A 67 -3.78 7.21 -3.88
N PHE A 68 -3.83 5.95 -3.47
CA PHE A 68 -4.21 4.86 -4.36
C PHE A 68 -5.72 4.61 -4.37
N ASP A 69 -6.32 4.71 -5.55
CA ASP A 69 -7.74 4.40 -5.76
C ASP A 69 -7.99 2.89 -5.81
N VAL A 70 -8.58 2.37 -4.74
CA VAL A 70 -9.07 1.00 -4.66
C VAL A 70 -10.48 0.92 -5.25
N LEU A 71 -10.73 -0.06 -6.12
CA LEU A 71 -12.07 -0.27 -6.67
C LEU A 71 -13.07 -0.65 -5.57
N PRO A 72 -14.34 -0.18 -5.62
CA PRO A 72 -15.33 -0.47 -4.60
C PRO A 72 -15.52 -1.97 -4.30
N GLU A 73 -15.49 -2.82 -5.34
CA GLU A 73 -15.58 -4.28 -5.18
C GLU A 73 -14.39 -4.90 -4.44
N ASN A 74 -13.22 -4.29 -4.52
CA ASN A 74 -11.98 -4.78 -3.90
C ASN A 74 -11.77 -4.24 -2.48
N TRP A 75 -12.52 -3.23 -2.07
CA TRP A 75 -12.28 -2.52 -0.81
C TRP A 75 -12.27 -3.45 0.40
N GLN A 76 -13.20 -4.39 0.45
CA GLN A 76 -13.26 -5.32 1.58
C GLN A 76 -12.07 -6.29 1.60
N ALA A 77 -11.46 -6.60 0.45
CA ALA A 77 -10.22 -7.39 0.40
C ALA A 77 -9.03 -6.61 0.96
N VAL A 78 -8.94 -5.32 0.62
CA VAL A 78 -7.94 -4.41 1.18
C VAL A 78 -8.11 -4.26 2.68
N GLU A 79 -9.34 -4.10 3.19
CA GLU A 79 -9.58 -4.03 4.64
C GLU A 79 -9.13 -5.31 5.36
N THR A 80 -9.45 -6.48 4.82
CA THR A 80 -8.99 -7.76 5.37
C THR A 80 -7.46 -7.84 5.35
N PHE A 81 -6.82 -7.49 4.23
CA PHE A 81 -5.37 -7.47 4.12
C PHE A 81 -4.73 -6.54 5.15
N LEU A 82 -5.23 -5.31 5.31
CA LEU A 82 -4.68 -4.33 6.26
C LEU A 82 -4.72 -4.80 7.71
N ARG A 83 -5.68 -5.66 8.08
CA ARG A 83 -5.73 -6.28 9.42
C ARG A 83 -4.65 -7.36 9.61
N CYS A 84 -4.18 -7.96 8.53
CA CYS A 84 -3.19 -9.03 8.53
C CYS A 84 -1.79 -8.56 8.10
N SER A 85 -1.64 -7.35 7.59
CA SER A 85 -0.45 -6.85 6.87
C SER A 85 0.85 -6.81 7.67
N ARG A 86 0.79 -7.10 8.97
CA ARG A 86 1.97 -7.20 9.87
C ARG A 86 2.38 -8.64 10.17
N GLN A 87 1.59 -9.63 9.77
CA GLN A 87 1.77 -11.04 10.13
C GLN A 87 2.56 -11.78 9.05
N TRP A 88 3.76 -11.29 8.71
CA TRP A 88 4.61 -11.90 7.69
C TRP A 88 5.39 -13.09 8.25
N LEU A 89 5.42 -14.17 7.47
CA LEU A 89 6.36 -15.27 7.60
C LEU A 89 7.65 -14.92 6.87
N PHE A 90 8.78 -15.26 7.50
CA PHE A 90 10.11 -14.99 6.98
C PHE A 90 10.86 -16.30 6.75
N ARG A 91 11.65 -16.35 5.67
CA ARG A 91 12.45 -17.51 5.29
C ARG A 91 13.94 -17.20 5.38
N GLY A 92 14.68 -18.16 5.95
CA GLY A 92 16.14 -18.15 5.96
C GLY A 92 16.74 -17.06 6.86
N MET A 93 18.07 -16.98 6.88
CA MET A 93 18.81 -15.98 7.66
C MET A 93 18.81 -14.59 7.00
N GLU A 94 18.52 -14.52 5.70
CA GLU A 94 18.46 -13.26 4.93
C GLU A 94 17.20 -12.42 5.25
N GLY A 95 16.23 -12.98 6.00
CA GLY A 95 15.04 -12.24 6.40
C GLY A 95 14.11 -11.89 5.24
N CYS A 96 14.12 -12.69 4.17
CA CYS A 96 13.20 -12.52 3.04
C CYS A 96 11.76 -12.88 3.46
N ARG A 97 10.78 -12.08 3.04
CA ARG A 97 9.37 -12.35 3.34
C ARG A 97 8.90 -13.46 2.41
N GLU A 98 8.31 -14.51 2.97
CA GLU A 98 7.74 -15.62 2.19
C GLU A 98 6.26 -15.37 1.86
N GLY A 99 5.52 -14.82 2.81
CA GLY A 99 4.08 -14.56 2.68
C GLY A 99 3.45 -14.18 4.02
N LEU A 100 2.18 -13.82 4.02
CA LEU A 100 1.35 -13.64 5.20
C LEU A 100 1.05 -14.99 5.85
N ASP A 101 0.93 -15.00 7.17
CA ASP A 101 0.42 -16.17 7.89
C ASP A 101 -1.04 -16.40 7.52
N VAL A 102 -1.28 -17.42 6.68
CA VAL A 102 -2.61 -17.82 6.22
C VAL A 102 -3.54 -18.13 7.39
N LYS A 103 -3.03 -18.61 8.53
CA LYS A 103 -3.86 -18.85 9.73
C LYS A 103 -4.38 -17.54 10.32
N ALA A 104 -3.58 -16.48 10.29
CA ALA A 104 -4.02 -15.15 10.72
C ALA A 104 -5.11 -14.62 9.78
N VAL A 105 -4.95 -14.80 8.46
CA VAL A 105 -5.96 -14.42 7.46
C VAL A 105 -7.27 -15.17 7.70
N ILE A 106 -7.23 -16.50 7.81
CA ILE A 106 -8.41 -17.33 8.09
C ILE A 106 -9.10 -16.91 9.41
N SER A 107 -8.32 -16.55 10.43
CA SER A 107 -8.85 -16.10 11.71
C SER A 107 -9.63 -14.78 11.55
N VAL A 108 -9.10 -13.82 10.80
CA VAL A 108 -9.79 -12.56 10.49
C VAL A 108 -11.06 -12.81 9.66
N LEU A 109 -11.00 -13.66 8.64
CA LEU A 109 -12.19 -14.03 7.85
C LEU A 109 -13.29 -14.67 8.69
N SER A 110 -12.91 -15.51 9.65
CA SER A 110 -13.83 -16.15 10.58
C SER A 110 -14.55 -15.14 11.48
N LEU A 111 -13.87 -14.05 11.88
CA LEU A 111 -14.49 -12.97 12.69
C LEU A 111 -15.60 -12.26 11.92
N TYR A 112 -15.48 -12.13 10.60
CA TYR A 112 -16.51 -11.55 9.74
C TYR A 112 -17.68 -12.48 9.46
N ARG A 113 -17.61 -13.75 9.88
CA ARG A 113 -18.68 -14.76 9.71
C ARG A 113 -19.16 -14.91 8.27
N LEU A 114 -18.24 -14.77 7.30
CA LEU A 114 -18.55 -14.98 5.89
C LEU A 114 -18.92 -16.46 5.63
N PRO A 115 -19.82 -16.74 4.67
CA PRO A 115 -20.03 -18.10 4.17
C PRO A 115 -18.73 -18.71 3.62
N PRO A 116 -18.55 -20.05 3.65
CA PRO A 116 -17.31 -20.69 3.23
C PRO A 116 -16.83 -20.31 1.82
N GLU A 117 -17.76 -20.19 0.85
CA GLU A 117 -17.41 -19.79 -0.52
C GLU A 117 -16.84 -18.37 -0.58
N GLN A 118 -17.43 -17.44 0.18
CA GLN A 118 -16.95 -16.05 0.26
C GLN A 118 -15.64 -15.94 1.05
N GLN A 119 -15.39 -16.84 2.01
CA GLN A 119 -14.09 -16.91 2.69
C GLN A 119 -12.99 -17.30 1.71
N LEU A 120 -13.24 -18.30 0.84
CA LEU A 120 -12.29 -18.72 -0.18
C LEU A 120 -12.03 -17.60 -1.19
N GLU A 121 -13.07 -17.00 -1.73
CA GLU A 121 -12.93 -15.85 -2.65
C GLU A 121 -12.13 -14.71 -2.00
N ARG A 122 -12.44 -14.38 -0.73
CA ARG A 122 -11.72 -13.32 -0.03
C ARG A 122 -10.27 -13.69 0.25
N LEU A 123 -9.98 -14.95 0.56
CA LEU A 123 -8.62 -15.42 0.74
C LEU A 123 -7.82 -15.24 -0.56
N ASP A 124 -8.39 -15.64 -1.70
CA ASP A 124 -7.76 -15.49 -3.01
C ASP A 124 -7.48 -14.00 -3.33
N GLN A 125 -8.43 -13.11 -3.03
CA GLN A 125 -8.26 -11.67 -3.19
C GLN A 125 -7.13 -11.11 -2.30
N VAL A 126 -7.04 -11.54 -1.03
CA VAL A 126 -5.96 -11.13 -0.12
C VAL A 126 -4.60 -11.63 -0.62
N GLN A 127 -4.53 -12.84 -1.17
CA GLN A 127 -3.30 -13.39 -1.76
C GLN A 127 -2.85 -12.64 -3.02
N LEU A 128 -3.78 -12.05 -3.78
CA LEU A 128 -3.42 -11.14 -4.88
C LEU A 128 -2.75 -9.86 -4.37
N ILE A 129 -3.27 -9.27 -3.28
CA ILE A 129 -2.66 -8.10 -2.64
C ILE A 129 -1.29 -8.47 -2.08
N GLU A 130 -1.18 -9.59 -1.37
CA GLU A 130 0.08 -10.13 -0.86
C GLU A 130 1.14 -10.27 -1.96
N ARG A 131 0.77 -10.86 -3.10
CA ARG A 131 1.68 -11.03 -4.24
C ARG A 131 2.18 -9.68 -4.77
N GLY A 132 1.30 -8.68 -4.83
CA GLY A 132 1.66 -7.31 -5.15
C GLY A 132 2.67 -6.73 -4.17
N ALA A 133 2.41 -6.85 -2.86
CA ALA A 133 3.30 -6.37 -1.81
C ALA A 133 4.68 -7.05 -1.84
N LEU A 134 4.71 -8.38 -1.98
CA LEU A 134 5.96 -9.15 -2.07
C LEU A 134 6.81 -8.75 -3.28
N SER A 135 6.18 -8.36 -4.40
CA SER A 135 6.90 -7.91 -5.61
C SER A 135 7.74 -6.65 -5.39
N VAL A 136 7.41 -5.85 -4.37
CA VAL A 136 8.15 -4.65 -3.94
C VAL A 136 9.06 -4.99 -2.77
N MET A 137 8.52 -5.64 -1.72
CA MET A 137 9.23 -5.87 -0.46
C MET A 137 10.46 -6.78 -0.57
N ASN A 138 10.49 -7.65 -1.58
CA ASN A 138 11.59 -8.57 -1.83
C ASN A 138 12.51 -8.11 -2.98
N GLN A 139 12.35 -6.89 -3.50
CA GLN A 139 13.33 -6.32 -4.41
C GLN A 139 14.65 -6.10 -3.66
N THR A 140 15.74 -6.63 -4.22
CA THR A 140 17.09 -6.45 -3.66
C THR A 140 17.43 -4.97 -3.69
N ARG A 141 17.62 -4.34 -2.51
CA ARG A 141 18.22 -3.01 -2.42
C ARG A 141 19.69 -3.14 -2.87
N ASN A 142 19.98 -2.77 -4.11
CA ASN A 142 21.35 -2.58 -4.60
C ASN A 142 21.93 -1.28 -4.06
#